data_AF-A0A960LRH6-F1
#
_entry.id   AF-A0A960LRH6-F1
#
_cell.length_a   1.000
_cell.length_b   1.000
_cell.length_c   1.000
_cell.angle_alpha   90.00
_cell.angle_beta   90.00
_cell.angle_gamma   90.00
#
_symmetry.space_group_name_H-M   'P 1'
#
loop_
_entity.id
_entity.type
_entity.pdbx_description
1 polymer ?
#
loop_
_entity_poly.entity_id
_entity_poly.type
_entity_poly.pdbx_seq_one_letter_code
_entity_poly.pdbx_strand_id
1 'polypeptide(L)'
;GDLGIEVHLEELPVVQRTILQECARVGRKVIVATHMLESMVENPVPTRAEVTDVANAVYEQADAVMLSGETSVGHYPLKCIEVIDRIARRMEREPGARFSDEIELRTEKQHSVKSAVVLANSLPESKIIVFTARGVLANYIAHQRPENAPIFAFCPDAKICRALHLNRAVTSFPMEFGDRPETTIHNAIEFLRERGQVETGDPIVVLSDVLTGDFDTEAILLRKA
;
A
#
# COMPACT_ATOMS: atom_id res chain seq x y z
N GLY A 1 8.77 7.24 20.60
CA GLY A 1 7.84 7.56 21.69
C GLY A 1 7.89 6.49 22.76
N ASP A 2 6.72 6.02 23.21
CA ASP A 2 6.55 5.17 24.40
C ASP A 2 7.39 3.89 24.42
N LEU A 3 7.51 3.20 23.27
CA LEU A 3 8.30 1.98 23.19
C LEU A 3 9.77 2.19 23.63
N GLY A 4 10.34 3.37 23.36
CA GLY A 4 11.71 3.70 23.76
C GLY A 4 11.90 3.92 25.26
N ILE A 5 10.81 3.94 26.04
CA ILE A 5 10.82 3.94 27.51
C ILE A 5 10.79 2.51 28.04
N GLU A 6 10.12 1.61 27.33
CA GLU A 6 9.88 0.22 27.75
C GLU A 6 11.04 -0.74 27.41
N VAL A 7 11.94 -0.35 26.50
CA VAL A 7 13.12 -1.13 26.11
C VAL A 7 14.40 -0.30 26.21
N HIS A 8 15.56 -0.97 26.27
CA HIS A 8 16.84 -0.29 26.15
C HIS A 8 16.94 0.44 24.81
N LEU A 9 17.44 1.67 24.82
CA LEU A 9 17.41 2.57 23.66
C LEU A 9 18.14 1.97 22.45
N GLU A 10 19.24 1.28 22.70
CA GLU A 10 20.05 0.58 21.70
C GLU A 10 19.33 -0.61 21.04
N GLU A 11 18.33 -1.19 21.71
CA GLU A 11 17.50 -2.30 21.19
C GLU A 11 16.33 -1.80 20.33
N LEU A 12 15.92 -0.53 20.50
CA LEU A 12 14.73 0.03 19.85
C LEU A 12 14.71 -0.17 18.32
N PRO A 13 15.80 0.06 17.56
CA PRO A 13 15.80 -0.17 16.12
C PRO A 13 15.59 -1.64 15.75
N VAL A 14 16.14 -2.57 16.54
CA VAL A 14 15.99 -4.01 16.32
C VAL A 14 14.54 -4.42 16.57
N VAL A 15 13.96 -3.98 17.70
CA VAL A 15 12.58 -4.29 18.07
C VAL A 15 11.59 -3.78 17.01
N GLN A 16 11.75 -2.53 16.54
CA GLN A 16 10.89 -1.99 15.48
C GLN A 16 10.95 -2.85 14.21
N ARG A 17 12.17 -3.18 13.77
CA ARG A 17 12.36 -4.03 12.58
C ARG A 17 11.72 -5.39 12.74
N THR A 18 11.89 -6.04 13.89
CA THR A 18 11.27 -7.34 14.17
C THR A 18 9.74 -7.26 14.13
N ILE A 19 9.14 -6.19 14.68
CA ILE A 19 7.69 -5.98 14.60
C ILE A 19 7.24 -5.84 13.14
N LEU A 20 7.92 -5.01 12.34
CA LEU A 20 7.63 -4.84 10.91
C LEU A 20 7.74 -6.16 10.14
N GLN A 21 8.81 -6.93 10.38
CA GLN A 21 9.03 -8.25 9.79
C GLN A 21 7.90 -9.22 10.12
N GLU A 22 7.54 -9.36 11.39
CA GLU A 22 6.46 -10.26 11.81
C GLU A 22 5.10 -9.81 11.26
N CYS A 23 4.81 -8.51 11.28
CA CYS A 23 3.60 -7.96 10.67
C CYS A 23 3.52 -8.27 9.17
N ALA A 24 4.63 -8.09 8.45
CA ALA A 24 4.74 -8.45 7.03
C ALA A 24 4.58 -9.97 6.83
N ARG A 25 5.14 -10.81 7.70
CA ARG A 25 5.00 -12.28 7.61
C ARG A 25 3.55 -12.73 7.76
N VAL A 26 2.82 -12.18 8.73
CA VAL A 26 1.44 -12.60 9.04
C VAL A 26 0.34 -11.78 8.34
N GLY A 27 0.70 -10.72 7.61
CA GLY A 27 -0.26 -9.87 6.88
C GLY A 27 -1.04 -8.91 7.77
N ARG A 28 -0.43 -8.44 8.85
CA ARG A 28 -0.98 -7.39 9.70
C ARG A 28 -0.45 -6.03 9.24
N LYS A 29 -1.35 -5.06 9.12
CA LYS A 29 -0.97 -3.69 8.81
C LYS A 29 -0.17 -3.10 9.96
N VAL A 30 0.89 -2.37 9.63
CA VAL A 30 1.78 -1.76 10.62
C VAL A 30 1.99 -0.28 10.31
N ILE A 31 1.88 0.53 11.35
CA ILE A 31 2.06 1.99 11.29
C ILE A 31 3.28 2.31 12.13
N VAL A 32 4.28 2.96 11.54
CA VAL A 32 5.40 3.53 12.29
C VAL A 32 5.01 4.95 12.71
N ALA A 33 5.09 5.21 14.01
CA ALA A 33 4.44 6.37 14.62
C ALA A 33 5.35 7.03 15.66
N THR A 34 5.06 8.31 15.91
CA THR A 34 5.73 9.20 16.87
C THR A 34 7.14 9.63 16.46
N HIS A 35 7.45 10.91 16.70
CA HIS A 35 8.76 11.52 16.47
C HIS A 35 9.35 11.28 15.06
N MET A 36 8.49 11.22 14.03
CA MET A 36 8.95 11.01 12.66
C MET A 36 9.61 12.29 12.11
N LEU A 37 9.06 13.46 12.45
CA LEU A 37 9.61 14.78 12.10
C LEU A 37 9.46 15.75 13.29
N GLU A 38 9.69 15.29 14.52
CA GLU A 38 9.39 16.02 15.77
C GLU A 38 9.89 17.46 15.79
N SER A 39 11.13 17.68 15.36
CA SER A 39 11.76 19.00 15.30
C SER A 39 10.97 19.99 14.43
N MET A 40 10.18 19.49 13.49
CA MET A 40 9.35 20.30 12.60
C MET A 40 8.07 20.87 13.24
N VAL A 41 7.77 20.49 14.49
CA VAL A 41 6.78 21.22 15.30
C VAL A 41 7.16 22.70 15.40
N GLU A 42 8.45 22.97 15.64
CA GLU A 42 9.00 24.32 15.84
C GLU A 42 9.83 24.82 14.64
N ASN A 43 10.35 23.91 13.80
CA ASN A 43 11.28 24.25 12.73
C ASN A 43 10.72 23.95 11.33
N PRO A 44 11.02 24.76 10.31
CA PRO A 44 10.52 24.52 8.97
C PRO A 44 11.29 23.43 8.20
N VAL A 45 12.30 22.78 8.80
CA VAL A 45 13.18 21.79 8.17
C VAL A 45 13.52 20.70 9.20
N PRO A 46 13.47 19.41 8.83
CA PRO A 46 13.81 18.34 9.77
C PRO A 46 15.33 18.21 9.96
N THR A 47 15.69 17.47 11.00
CA THR A 47 17.07 17.02 11.23
C THR A 47 17.46 15.90 10.26
N ARG A 48 18.77 15.63 10.14
CA ARG A 48 19.25 14.48 9.35
C ARG A 48 18.77 13.14 9.92
N ALA A 49 18.69 13.02 11.24
CA ALA A 49 18.25 11.79 11.90
C ALA A 49 16.78 11.47 11.57
N GLU A 50 15.89 12.47 11.67
CA GLU A 50 14.46 12.31 11.33
C GLU A 50 14.26 11.90 9.86
N VAL A 51 15.03 12.49 8.95
CA VAL A 51 14.98 12.09 7.52
C VAL A 51 15.37 10.62 7.36
N THR A 52 16.41 10.17 8.06
CA THR A 52 16.84 8.76 8.05
C THR A 52 15.80 7.84 8.69
N ASP A 53 15.15 8.25 9.77
CA ASP A 53 14.14 7.44 10.46
C ASP A 53 12.89 7.24 9.59
N VAL A 54 12.38 8.31 8.96
CA VAL A 54 11.31 8.21 7.96
C VAL A 54 11.75 7.32 6.80
N ALA A 55 12.96 7.52 6.28
CA ALA A 55 13.46 6.73 5.15
C ALA A 55 13.54 5.24 5.48
N ASN A 56 14.00 4.90 6.69
CA ASN A 56 14.09 3.52 7.17
C ASN A 56 12.69 2.89 7.33
N ALA A 57 11.72 3.60 7.89
CA ALA A 57 10.34 3.09 8.01
C ALA A 57 9.71 2.76 6.65
N VAL A 58 9.98 3.60 5.64
CA VAL A 58 9.52 3.36 4.25
C VAL A 58 10.30 2.22 3.59
N TYR A 59 11.62 2.17 3.79
CA TYR A 59 12.47 1.08 3.29
C TYR A 59 12.06 -0.28 3.87
N GLU A 60 11.73 -0.33 5.16
CA GLU A 60 11.21 -1.50 5.87
C GLU A 60 9.74 -1.82 5.50
N GLN A 61 9.17 -1.07 4.54
CA GLN A 61 7.86 -1.29 3.93
C GLN A 61 6.69 -1.26 4.94
N ALA A 62 6.74 -0.33 5.88
CA ALA A 62 5.59 0.00 6.72
C ALA A 62 4.35 0.34 5.85
N ASP A 63 3.16 0.00 6.33
CA ASP A 63 1.92 0.32 5.62
C ASP A 63 1.63 1.81 5.65
N ALA A 64 1.92 2.45 6.78
CA ALA A 64 1.85 3.90 6.92
C ALA A 64 2.93 4.43 7.87
N VAL A 65 3.24 5.71 7.69
CA VAL A 65 4.01 6.52 8.62
C VAL A 65 3.09 7.61 9.17
N MET A 66 3.22 7.92 10.46
CA MET A 66 2.28 8.82 11.15
C MET A 66 2.98 10.07 11.68
N LEU A 67 2.43 11.23 11.33
CA LEU A 67 2.71 12.51 11.98
C LEU A 67 1.71 12.74 13.11
N SER A 68 2.20 13.17 14.26
CA SER A 68 1.46 13.35 15.52
C SER A 68 1.39 14.83 15.91
N GLY A 69 2.33 15.31 16.71
CA GLY A 69 2.41 16.71 17.13
C GLY A 69 2.70 17.64 15.94
N GLU A 70 3.44 17.12 14.95
CA GLU A 70 3.90 17.85 13.77
C GLU A 70 2.76 18.45 12.95
N THR A 71 1.59 17.78 12.90
CA THR A 71 0.42 18.23 12.14
C THR A 71 -0.73 18.72 13.02
N SER A 72 -0.82 18.26 14.26
CA SER A 72 -1.93 18.61 15.15
C SER A 72 -1.76 19.95 15.86
N VAL A 73 -0.53 20.28 16.26
CA VAL A 73 -0.21 21.51 17.03
C VAL A 73 1.00 22.28 16.48
N GLY A 74 1.77 21.68 15.57
CA GLY A 74 2.98 22.28 15.01
C GLY A 74 2.75 23.51 14.14
N HIS A 75 3.81 24.30 13.97
CA HIS A 75 3.79 25.54 13.19
C HIS A 75 3.85 25.33 11.67
N TYR A 76 4.26 24.14 11.20
CA TYR A 76 4.49 23.84 9.79
C TYR A 76 3.78 22.57 9.27
N PRO A 77 2.49 22.35 9.57
CA PRO A 77 1.81 21.07 9.34
C PRO A 77 1.81 20.63 7.86
N LEU A 78 1.56 21.55 6.93
CA LEU A 78 1.60 21.26 5.49
C LEU A 78 3.00 20.87 5.03
N LYS A 79 4.04 21.54 5.54
CA LYS A 79 5.42 21.29 5.17
C LYS A 79 5.92 19.94 5.69
N CYS A 80 5.45 19.51 6.86
CA CYS A 80 5.71 18.15 7.38
C CYS A 80 5.16 17.09 6.41
N ILE A 81 3.94 17.28 5.90
CA ILE A 81 3.33 16.38 4.91
C ILE A 81 4.13 16.38 3.60
N GLU A 82 4.55 17.55 3.10
CA GLU A 82 5.40 17.64 1.90
C GLU A 82 6.76 16.94 2.09
N VAL A 83 7.38 17.08 3.27
CA VAL A 83 8.65 16.43 3.58
C VAL A 83 8.50 14.92 3.62
N ILE A 84 7.50 14.40 4.34
CA ILE A 84 7.31 12.95 4.47
C ILE A 84 6.95 12.31 3.12
N ASP A 85 6.11 12.96 2.30
CA ASP A 85 5.77 12.50 0.94
C ASP A 85 7.01 12.46 0.03
N ARG A 86 7.86 13.49 0.06
CA ARG A 86 9.11 13.51 -0.72
C ARG A 86 10.08 12.39 -0.31
N ILE A 87 10.24 12.15 0.99
CA ILE A 87 11.11 11.07 1.48
C ILE A 87 10.54 9.72 1.05
N ALA A 88 9.24 9.49 1.26
CA ALA A 88 8.58 8.25 0.89
C ALA A 88 8.71 7.94 -0.60
N ARG A 89 8.37 8.90 -1.47
CA ARG A 89 8.49 8.74 -2.93
C ARG A 89 9.91 8.50 -3.41
N ARG A 90 10.91 9.05 -2.73
CA ARG A 90 12.32 8.78 -3.06
C ARG A 90 12.71 7.36 -2.68
N MET A 91 12.33 6.92 -1.48
CA MET A 91 12.65 5.58 -0.98
C MET A 91 11.91 4.47 -1.72
N GLU A 92 10.68 4.73 -2.17
CA GLU A 92 9.88 3.81 -2.98
C GLU A 92 10.46 3.48 -4.37
N ARG A 93 11.48 4.22 -4.81
CA ARG A 93 12.23 3.91 -6.04
C ARG A 93 13.33 2.87 -5.83
N GLU A 94 13.68 2.61 -4.58
CA GLU A 94 14.70 1.61 -4.24
C GLU A 94 14.01 0.29 -3.86
N PRO A 95 14.67 -0.86 -4.07
CA PRO A 95 14.19 -2.12 -3.51
C PRO A 95 14.07 -2.00 -1.99
N GLY A 96 12.87 -2.26 -1.44
CA GLY A 96 12.64 -2.27 0.00
C GLY A 96 13.29 -3.45 0.72
N ALA A 97 13.01 -3.63 2.01
CA ALA A 97 13.59 -4.68 2.84
C ALA A 97 13.10 -6.11 2.50
N ARG A 98 12.04 -6.24 1.69
CA ARG A 98 11.49 -7.51 1.18
C ARG A 98 11.06 -8.51 2.25
N PHE A 99 10.58 -8.03 3.40
CA PHE A 99 10.03 -8.90 4.45
C PHE A 99 8.82 -9.72 3.96
N SER A 100 8.17 -9.27 2.88
CA SER A 100 7.09 -10.01 2.20
C SER A 100 7.54 -11.31 1.52
N ASP A 101 8.84 -11.57 1.35
CA ASP A 101 9.31 -12.83 0.77
C ASP A 101 9.10 -14.02 1.73
N GLU A 102 8.96 -13.77 3.03
CA GLU A 102 8.76 -14.78 4.07
C GLU A 102 7.27 -15.07 4.35
N ILE A 103 6.35 -14.52 3.54
CA ILE A 103 4.91 -14.70 3.75
C ILE A 103 4.52 -16.18 3.58
N GLU A 104 3.85 -16.72 4.60
CA GLU A 104 3.22 -18.03 4.54
C GLU A 104 1.87 -17.96 3.80
N LEU A 105 1.81 -18.59 2.62
CA LEU A 105 0.57 -18.77 1.87
C LEU A 105 -0.16 -20.02 2.38
N ARG A 106 -1.43 -19.88 2.74
CA ARG A 106 -2.25 -20.93 3.40
C ARG A 106 -3.51 -21.31 2.63
N THR A 107 -3.86 -20.52 1.61
CA THR A 107 -5.12 -20.67 0.87
C THR A 107 -4.86 -20.52 -0.62
N GLU A 108 -5.68 -21.16 -1.45
CA GLU A 108 -5.64 -21.02 -2.92
C GLU A 108 -5.71 -19.53 -3.31
N LYS A 109 -6.55 -18.74 -2.64
CA LYS A 109 -6.64 -17.28 -2.77
C LYS A 109 -5.32 -16.55 -2.66
N GLN A 110 -4.53 -16.90 -1.66
CA GLN A 110 -3.22 -16.29 -1.45
C GLN A 110 -2.22 -16.71 -2.53
N HIS A 111 -2.30 -17.95 -3.03
CA HIS A 111 -1.49 -18.41 -4.16
C HIS A 111 -1.85 -17.68 -5.46
N SER A 112 -3.14 -17.54 -5.79
CA SER A 112 -3.59 -16.77 -6.96
C SER A 112 -3.10 -15.33 -6.91
N VAL A 113 -3.24 -14.67 -5.75
CA VAL A 113 -2.75 -13.30 -5.55
C VAL A 113 -1.23 -13.24 -5.72
N LYS A 114 -0.47 -14.19 -5.16
CA LYS A 114 0.99 -14.24 -5.36
C LYS A 114 1.33 -14.32 -6.85
N SER A 115 0.69 -15.21 -7.59
CA SER A 115 0.92 -15.37 -9.03
C SER A 115 0.60 -14.09 -9.80
N ALA A 116 -0.47 -13.38 -9.45
CA ALA A 116 -0.82 -12.11 -10.09
C ALA A 116 0.19 -11.00 -9.79
N VAL A 117 0.71 -10.92 -8.56
CA VAL A 117 1.76 -9.95 -8.19
C VAL A 117 3.08 -10.27 -8.88
N VAL A 118 3.45 -11.56 -9.00
CA VAL A 118 4.62 -11.98 -9.78
C VAL A 118 4.47 -11.56 -11.25
N LEU A 119 3.29 -11.77 -11.84
CA LEU A 119 2.99 -11.32 -13.20
C LEU A 119 3.12 -9.80 -13.32
N ALA A 120 2.53 -9.04 -12.40
CA ALA A 120 2.61 -7.58 -12.40
C ALA A 120 4.07 -7.10 -12.31
N ASN A 121 4.87 -7.67 -11.39
CA ASN A 121 6.29 -7.31 -11.25
C ASN A 121 7.12 -7.66 -12.50
N SER A 122 6.73 -8.67 -13.28
CA SER A 122 7.43 -9.03 -14.53
C SER A 122 7.14 -8.09 -15.71
N LEU A 123 6.14 -7.23 -15.58
CA LEU A 123 5.66 -6.34 -16.64
C LEU A 123 6.02 -4.89 -16.30
N PRO A 124 6.85 -4.22 -17.13
CA PRO A 124 7.17 -2.81 -16.93
C PRO A 124 5.90 -1.96 -16.90
N GLU A 125 5.86 -1.00 -15.97
CA GLU A 125 4.77 -0.03 -15.84
C GLU A 125 3.39 -0.68 -15.66
N SER A 126 3.31 -1.92 -15.17
CA SER A 126 2.02 -2.55 -14.94
C SER A 126 1.25 -1.90 -13.80
N LYS A 127 -0.08 -2.03 -13.85
CA LYS A 127 -1.00 -1.60 -12.79
C LYS A 127 -1.86 -2.79 -12.35
N ILE A 128 -2.20 -2.86 -11.07
CA ILE A 128 -3.09 -3.89 -10.54
C ILE A 128 -4.46 -3.26 -10.29
N ILE A 129 -5.50 -3.79 -10.93
CA ILE A 129 -6.89 -3.43 -10.64
C ILE A 129 -7.53 -4.59 -9.88
N VAL A 130 -8.14 -4.27 -8.74
CA VAL A 130 -8.84 -5.26 -7.93
C VAL A 130 -10.28 -4.83 -7.69
N PHE A 131 -11.22 -5.70 -8.05
CA PHE A 131 -12.63 -5.55 -7.70
C PHE A 131 -12.91 -6.40 -6.47
N THR A 132 -13.37 -5.77 -5.37
CA THR A 132 -13.60 -6.48 -4.12
C THR A 132 -14.78 -5.92 -3.34
N ALA A 133 -15.68 -6.79 -2.89
CA ALA A 133 -16.82 -6.39 -2.06
C ALA A 133 -16.44 -6.19 -0.59
N ARG A 134 -15.44 -6.92 -0.08
CA ARG A 134 -15.06 -6.94 1.36
C ARG A 134 -13.67 -6.37 1.64
N GLY A 135 -12.91 -6.03 0.61
CA GLY A 135 -11.53 -5.55 0.74
C GLY A 135 -10.49 -6.66 0.94
N VAL A 136 -10.91 -7.91 1.08
CA VAL A 136 -10.02 -9.06 1.38
C VAL A 136 -8.96 -9.24 0.30
N LEU A 137 -9.37 -9.19 -0.97
CA LEU A 137 -8.44 -9.39 -2.09
C LEU A 137 -7.43 -8.25 -2.18
N ALA A 138 -7.87 -6.99 -2.01
CA ALA A 138 -6.98 -5.82 -1.95
C ALA A 138 -5.99 -5.90 -0.77
N ASN A 139 -6.40 -6.43 0.38
CA ASN A 139 -5.49 -6.66 1.52
C ASN A 139 -4.42 -7.70 1.17
N TYR A 140 -4.79 -8.82 0.53
CA TYR A 140 -3.80 -9.83 0.12
C TYR A 140 -2.83 -9.31 -0.93
N ILE A 141 -3.29 -8.52 -1.90
CA ILE A 141 -2.40 -7.92 -2.90
C ILE A 141 -1.41 -6.97 -2.22
N ALA A 142 -1.89 -6.06 -1.36
CA ALA A 142 -1.03 -5.14 -0.64
C ALA A 142 -0.04 -5.84 0.31
N HIS A 143 -0.46 -6.96 0.91
CA HIS A 143 0.38 -7.81 1.75
C HIS A 143 1.54 -8.42 0.96
N GLN A 144 1.34 -8.78 -0.30
CA GLN A 144 2.41 -9.29 -1.18
C GLN A 144 3.44 -8.24 -1.61
N ARG A 145 3.23 -6.96 -1.29
CA ARG A 145 4.12 -5.82 -1.60
C ARG A 145 4.58 -5.81 -3.07
N PRO A 146 3.67 -5.54 -4.04
CA PRO A 146 4.06 -5.33 -5.43
C PRO A 146 5.20 -4.31 -5.51
N GLU A 147 6.19 -4.57 -6.35
CA GLU A 147 7.44 -3.79 -6.33
C GLU A 147 7.24 -2.38 -6.86
N ASN A 148 6.54 -2.28 -8.00
CA ASN A 148 6.35 -1.01 -8.71
C ASN A 148 4.88 -0.75 -9.07
N ALA A 149 4.05 -1.81 -9.14
CA ALA A 149 2.69 -1.69 -9.62
C ALA A 149 1.77 -1.06 -8.56
N PRO A 150 1.14 0.10 -8.82
CA PRO A 150 0.13 0.63 -7.92
C PRO A 150 -1.11 -0.28 -7.92
N ILE A 151 -1.83 -0.29 -6.79
CA ILE A 151 -3.03 -1.09 -6.61
C ILE A 151 -4.25 -0.16 -6.62
N PHE A 152 -5.13 -0.34 -7.61
CA PHE A 152 -6.39 0.35 -7.71
C PHE A 152 -7.54 -0.57 -7.29
N ALA A 153 -8.11 -0.30 -6.11
CA ALA A 153 -9.18 -1.11 -5.56
C ALA A 153 -10.55 -0.47 -5.80
N PHE A 154 -11.44 -1.18 -6.47
CA PHE A 154 -12.84 -0.79 -6.63
C PHE A 154 -13.71 -1.58 -5.67
N CYS A 155 -14.62 -0.89 -4.98
CA CYS A 155 -15.54 -1.48 -4.00
C CYS A 155 -16.87 -0.70 -3.99
N PRO A 156 -18.04 -1.33 -3.82
CA PRO A 156 -19.30 -0.59 -3.73
C PRO A 156 -19.43 0.20 -2.40
N ASP A 157 -18.91 -0.35 -1.30
CA ASP A 157 -19.01 0.28 0.02
C ASP A 157 -17.88 1.28 0.28
N ALA A 158 -18.24 2.56 0.37
CA ALA A 158 -17.32 3.64 0.70
C ALA A 158 -16.60 3.46 2.06
N LYS A 159 -17.18 2.73 3.03
CA LYS A 159 -16.51 2.40 4.30
C LYS A 159 -15.29 1.50 4.06
N ILE A 160 -15.42 0.54 3.15
CA ILE A 160 -14.34 -0.38 2.79
C ILE A 160 -13.26 0.37 2.02
N CYS A 161 -13.62 1.23 1.07
CA CYS A 161 -12.65 2.12 0.41
C CYS A 161 -11.84 2.92 1.43
N ARG A 162 -12.50 3.59 2.40
CA ARG A 162 -11.78 4.33 3.46
C ARG A 162 -10.80 3.47 4.23
N ALA A 163 -11.19 2.24 4.60
CA ALA A 163 -10.31 1.32 5.33
C ALA A 163 -9.11 0.81 4.49
N LEU A 164 -9.26 0.75 3.17
CA LEU A 164 -8.20 0.31 2.25
C LEU A 164 -7.11 1.36 2.04
N HIS A 165 -7.38 2.64 2.26
CA HIS A 165 -6.35 3.70 2.15
C HIS A 165 -5.20 3.55 3.15
N LEU A 166 -5.38 2.75 4.21
CA LEU A 166 -4.28 2.42 5.14
C LEU A 166 -3.34 1.36 4.58
N ASN A 167 -3.69 0.67 3.50
CA ASN A 167 -2.82 -0.32 2.89
C ASN A 167 -1.74 0.38 2.06
N ARG A 168 -0.50 -0.11 2.18
CA ARG A 168 0.59 0.32 1.31
C ARG A 168 0.20 0.19 -0.17
N ALA A 169 0.47 1.25 -0.95
CA ALA A 169 0.28 1.31 -2.40
C ALA A 169 -1.17 1.10 -2.91
N VAL A 170 -2.18 1.13 -2.03
CA VAL A 170 -3.58 1.01 -2.43
C VAL A 170 -4.25 2.37 -2.53
N THR A 171 -4.77 2.68 -3.72
CA THR A 171 -5.75 3.75 -3.91
C THR A 171 -7.10 3.11 -4.19
N SER A 172 -8.15 3.51 -3.49
CA SER A 172 -9.45 2.87 -3.60
C SER A 172 -10.55 3.83 -4.05
N PHE A 173 -11.51 3.30 -4.81
CA PHE A 173 -12.61 4.07 -5.38
C PHE A 173 -13.96 3.38 -5.18
N PRO A 174 -15.00 4.13 -4.79
CA PRO A 174 -16.35 3.59 -4.76
C PRO A 174 -16.84 3.32 -6.19
N MET A 175 -17.36 2.12 -6.45
CA MET A 175 -17.92 1.74 -7.75
C MET A 175 -18.91 0.59 -7.58
N GLU A 176 -20.09 0.75 -8.17
CA GLU A 176 -21.05 -0.34 -8.33
C GLU A 176 -20.60 -1.31 -9.41
N PHE A 177 -20.77 -2.60 -9.18
CA PHE A 177 -20.43 -3.63 -10.14
C PHE A 177 -21.65 -4.01 -10.95
N GLY A 178 -21.56 -3.91 -12.28
CA GLY A 178 -22.63 -4.38 -13.17
C GLY A 178 -22.57 -5.90 -13.39
N ASP A 179 -23.66 -6.44 -13.93
CA ASP A 179 -23.80 -7.88 -14.23
C ASP A 179 -22.81 -8.39 -15.29
N ARG A 180 -22.20 -7.46 -16.06
CA ARG A 180 -21.26 -7.78 -17.14
C ARG A 180 -19.83 -7.43 -16.72
N PRO A 181 -18.99 -8.43 -16.43
CA PRO A 181 -17.63 -8.23 -15.92
C PRO A 181 -16.77 -7.34 -16.82
N GLU A 182 -16.88 -7.59 -18.12
CA GLU A 182 -16.20 -6.84 -19.17
C GLU A 182 -16.50 -5.35 -19.13
N THR A 183 -17.77 -5.00 -18.93
CA THR A 183 -18.22 -3.61 -18.85
C THR A 183 -17.68 -2.94 -17.59
N THR A 184 -17.71 -3.65 -16.45
CA THR A 184 -17.17 -3.14 -15.18
C THR A 184 -15.65 -2.90 -15.27
N ILE A 185 -14.90 -3.82 -15.88
CA ILE A 185 -13.45 -3.67 -16.10
C ILE A 185 -13.16 -2.47 -17.02
N HIS A 186 -13.88 -2.35 -18.12
CA HIS A 186 -13.71 -1.23 -19.05
C HIS A 186 -13.97 0.12 -18.38
N ASN A 187 -15.09 0.25 -17.64
CA ASN A 187 -15.44 1.47 -16.93
C ASN A 187 -14.37 1.87 -15.89
N ALA A 188 -13.78 0.89 -15.20
CA ALA A 188 -12.69 1.15 -14.25
C ALA A 188 -11.42 1.67 -14.93
N ILE A 189 -11.04 1.09 -16.07
CA ILE A 189 -9.88 1.56 -16.84
C ILE A 189 -10.11 2.98 -17.36
N GLU A 190 -11.29 3.27 -17.93
CA GLU A 190 -11.64 4.61 -18.40
C GLU A 190 -11.64 5.63 -17.25
N PHE A 191 -12.21 5.28 -16.10
CA PHE A 191 -12.17 6.11 -14.89
C PHE A 191 -10.74 6.43 -14.43
N LEU A 192 -9.82 5.45 -14.48
CA LEU A 192 -8.43 5.68 -14.14
C LEU A 192 -7.70 6.52 -15.20
N ARG A 193 -8.03 6.35 -16.48
CA ARG A 193 -7.46 7.12 -17.58
C ARG A 193 -7.85 8.59 -17.50
N GLU A 194 -9.11 8.90 -17.21
CA GLU A 194 -9.59 10.27 -16.98
C GLU A 194 -8.87 10.98 -15.83
N ARG A 195 -8.32 10.23 -14.87
CA ARG A 195 -7.56 10.72 -13.72
C ARG A 195 -6.05 10.70 -13.93
N GLY A 196 -5.58 10.34 -15.12
CA GLY A 196 -4.16 10.23 -15.46
C GLY A 196 -3.41 9.18 -14.64
N GLN A 197 -4.10 8.14 -14.16
CA GLN A 197 -3.50 7.05 -13.39
C GLN A 197 -3.10 5.85 -14.27
N VAL A 198 -3.69 5.77 -15.46
CA VAL A 198 -3.45 4.73 -16.46
C VAL A 198 -3.36 5.42 -17.82
N GLU A 199 -2.44 4.96 -18.66
CA GLU A 199 -2.23 5.41 -20.03
C GLU A 199 -2.51 4.28 -21.03
N THR A 200 -2.84 4.63 -22.27
CA THR A 200 -3.12 3.65 -23.34
C THR A 200 -1.92 2.74 -23.55
N GLY A 201 -2.15 1.43 -23.54
CA GLY A 201 -1.10 0.42 -23.73
C GLY A 201 -0.49 -0.12 -22.45
N ASP A 202 -0.78 0.48 -21.29
CA ASP A 202 -0.34 -0.01 -19.98
C ASP A 202 -0.78 -1.45 -19.72
N PRO A 203 0.10 -2.33 -19.21
CA PRO A 203 -0.31 -3.66 -18.78
C PRO A 203 -1.17 -3.58 -17.51
N ILE A 204 -2.38 -4.13 -17.56
CA ILE A 204 -3.31 -4.16 -16.43
C ILE A 204 -3.51 -5.60 -15.98
N VAL A 205 -3.13 -5.90 -14.74
CA VAL A 205 -3.44 -7.18 -14.09
C VAL A 205 -4.71 -7.01 -13.26
N VAL A 206 -5.78 -7.69 -13.65
CA VAL A 206 -7.08 -7.63 -12.97
C VAL A 206 -7.29 -8.86 -12.10
N LEU A 207 -7.70 -8.62 -10.87
CA LEU A 207 -8.15 -9.62 -9.90
C LEU A 207 -9.57 -9.30 -9.45
N SER A 208 -10.41 -10.32 -9.27
CA SER A 208 -11.77 -10.13 -8.79
C SER A 208 -12.27 -11.34 -8.02
N ASP A 209 -13.03 -11.09 -6.95
CA ASP A 209 -13.81 -12.08 -6.21
C ASP A 209 -15.33 -11.84 -6.30
N VAL A 210 -15.76 -10.97 -7.23
CA VAL A 210 -17.13 -10.43 -7.33
C VAL A 210 -17.67 -10.34 -8.75
N LEU A 211 -16.80 -10.45 -9.76
CA LEU A 211 -17.19 -10.30 -11.16
C LEU A 211 -17.52 -11.64 -11.84
N THR A 212 -17.53 -12.77 -11.15
CA THR A 212 -17.91 -14.06 -11.74
C THR A 212 -19.15 -14.58 -11.03
N GLY A 213 -20.32 -14.40 -11.67
CA GLY A 213 -21.63 -14.61 -11.05
C GLY A 213 -21.98 -16.06 -10.66
N ASP A 214 -21.28 -17.06 -11.19
CA ASP A 214 -21.61 -18.48 -10.96
C ASP A 214 -20.45 -19.34 -10.46
N PHE A 215 -19.30 -18.73 -10.19
CA PHE A 215 -18.17 -19.46 -9.67
C PHE A 215 -17.39 -18.60 -8.69
N ASP A 216 -17.11 -19.17 -7.53
CA ASP A 216 -15.99 -18.79 -6.65
C ASP A 216 -14.62 -18.91 -7.37
N THR A 217 -14.55 -18.82 -8.71
CA THR A 217 -13.27 -18.79 -9.43
C THR A 217 -12.66 -17.41 -9.32
N GLU A 218 -11.48 -17.41 -8.73
CA GLU A 218 -10.55 -16.32 -8.86
C GLU A 218 -9.95 -16.36 -10.26
N ALA A 219 -10.11 -15.28 -11.01
CA ALA A 219 -9.49 -15.11 -12.32
C ALA A 219 -8.39 -14.05 -12.23
N ILE A 220 -7.24 -14.36 -12.84
CA ILE A 220 -6.20 -13.39 -13.15
C ILE A 220 -6.38 -13.05 -14.62
N LEU A 221 -6.72 -11.80 -14.94
CA LEU A 221 -6.87 -11.33 -16.31
C LEU A 221 -5.76 -10.33 -16.62
N LEU A 222 -5.04 -10.54 -17.72
CA LEU A 222 -4.06 -9.58 -18.22
C LEU A 222 -4.68 -8.79 -19.39
N ARG A 223 -4.61 -7.47 -19.32
CA ARG A 223 -5.10 -6.55 -20.36
C ARG A 223 -4.06 -5.52 -20.74
N LYS A 224 -4.34 -4.81 -21.82
CA LYS A 224 -3.76 -3.52 -22.14
C LYS A 224 -4.86 -2.47 -22.01
N ALA A 225 -4.56 -1.36 -21.36
CA ALA A 225 -5.45 -0.21 -21.23
C ALA A 225 -5.73 0.46 -22.59
#